data_AF-A0A2V4WEW9-F1
#
_entry.id   AF-A0A2V4WEW9-F1
#
_cell.length_a   1.000
_cell.length_b   1.000
_cell.length_c   1.000
_cell.angle_alpha   90.00
_cell.angle_beta   90.00
_cell.angle_gamma   90.00
#
_symmetry.space_group_name_H-M   'P 1'
#
loop_
_entity.id
_entity.type
_entity.pdbx_description
1 polymer ?
#
loop_
_entity_poly.entity_id
_entity_poly.type
_entity_poly.pdbx_seq_one_letter_code
_entity_poly.pdbx_strand_id
1 'polypeptide(L)'
;MSRYGQQAWGSVELDSEVNISVDNNSFDFNVDGLSFSLAIPPGKYNTSRERHESELVQVMTKTAANLNLPVQFKLGGMHYDQKYNVLIVEHLDNRQEHVLDGFKGKAAELIFGEVRFNLLPRD
;
A
#
# COMPACT_ATOMS: atom_id res chain seq x y z
N MET A 1 -0.67 0.36 23.36
CA MET A 1 -1.23 0.27 22.00
C MET A 1 -0.13 0.74 21.09
N SER A 2 0.20 -0.07 20.08
CA SER A 2 1.28 0.26 19.15
C SER A 2 0.92 1.49 18.33
N ARG A 3 1.89 2.34 17.99
CA ARG A 3 1.66 3.48 17.10
C ARG A 3 1.17 3.06 15.70
N TYR A 4 1.59 1.89 15.23
CA TYR A 4 1.29 1.33 13.92
C TYR A 4 0.67 -0.07 14.04
N GLY A 5 -0.28 -0.39 13.16
CA GLY A 5 -0.79 -1.76 12.99
C GLY A 5 0.17 -2.68 12.23
N GLN A 6 -0.29 -3.87 11.87
CA GLN A 6 0.48 -4.78 11.00
C GLN A 6 0.80 -4.08 9.68
N GLN A 7 2.06 -4.14 9.23
CA GLN A 7 2.50 -3.51 7.98
C GLN A 7 3.07 -4.53 6.99
N ALA A 8 2.52 -4.56 5.78
CA ALA A 8 3.11 -5.22 4.62
C ALA A 8 3.76 -4.17 3.71
N TRP A 9 5.04 -4.34 3.40
CA TRP A 9 5.84 -3.40 2.62
C TRP A 9 6.09 -3.97 1.23
N GLY A 10 5.75 -3.21 0.19
CA GLY A 10 5.99 -3.60 -1.20
C GLY A 10 7.47 -3.56 -1.60
N SER A 11 7.78 -4.23 -2.70
CA SER A 11 9.10 -4.30 -3.32
C SER A 11 9.34 -3.27 -4.41
N VAL A 12 8.27 -2.66 -4.93
CA VAL A 12 8.33 -1.74 -6.08
C VAL A 12 8.54 -0.31 -5.59
N GLU A 13 9.48 0.38 -6.25
CA GLU A 13 9.76 1.78 -6.02
C GLU A 13 8.67 2.68 -6.64
N LEU A 14 8.23 3.68 -5.88
CA LEU A 14 7.22 4.67 -6.26
C LEU A 14 7.82 6.03 -6.69
N ASP A 15 9.09 6.11 -7.09
CA ASP A 15 9.81 7.38 -7.36
C ASP A 15 9.54 7.99 -8.76
N SER A 16 8.29 7.98 -9.24
CA SER A 16 7.90 8.70 -10.48
C SER A 16 6.36 8.81 -10.67
N GLU A 17 5.94 9.41 -11.80
CA GLU A 17 4.54 9.41 -12.25
C GLU A 17 4.05 7.97 -12.49
N VAL A 18 2.98 7.58 -11.79
CA VAL A 18 2.28 6.30 -12.00
C VAL A 18 1.00 6.55 -12.80
N ASN A 19 0.85 5.84 -13.91
CA ASN A 19 -0.32 5.91 -14.78
C ASN A 19 -1.26 4.72 -14.53
N ILE A 20 -2.46 5.01 -14.00
CA ILE A 20 -3.53 4.03 -13.78
C ILE A 20 -4.62 4.22 -14.84
N SER A 21 -4.99 3.13 -15.50
CA SER A 21 -6.09 3.04 -16.46
C SER A 21 -7.14 2.05 -15.97
N VAL A 22 -8.29 2.00 -16.63
CA VAL A 22 -9.33 0.99 -16.38
C VAL A 22 -8.84 -0.45 -16.56
N ASP A 23 -7.75 -0.65 -17.31
CA ASP A 23 -7.23 -1.97 -17.62
C ASP A 23 -6.21 -2.47 -16.59
N ASN A 24 -5.66 -1.60 -15.74
CA ASN A 24 -4.58 -1.94 -14.80
C ASN A 24 -4.86 -1.53 -13.35
N ASN A 25 -6.10 -1.16 -13.00
CA ASN A 25 -6.42 -0.54 -11.72
C ASN A 25 -6.79 -1.50 -10.58
N SER A 26 -6.76 -2.81 -10.79
CA SER A 26 -7.15 -3.80 -9.78
C SER A 26 -6.03 -4.03 -8.76
N PHE A 27 -6.31 -3.76 -7.48
CA PHE A 27 -5.44 -4.07 -6.34
C PHE A 27 -6.17 -4.99 -5.36
N ASP A 28 -5.81 -6.26 -5.33
CA ASP A 28 -6.44 -7.27 -4.48
C ASP A 28 -5.45 -7.73 -3.40
N PHE A 29 -5.97 -8.04 -2.21
CA PHE A 29 -5.19 -8.52 -1.07
C PHE A 29 -6.09 -9.28 -0.08
N ASN A 30 -5.50 -9.98 0.88
CA ASN A 30 -6.23 -10.60 1.97
C ASN A 30 -5.87 -9.97 3.32
N VAL A 31 -6.86 -9.97 4.21
CA VAL A 31 -6.67 -9.68 5.64
C VAL A 31 -7.30 -10.82 6.43
N ASP A 32 -6.51 -11.51 7.24
CA ASP A 32 -6.95 -12.63 8.07
C ASP A 32 -7.73 -13.71 7.29
N GLY A 33 -7.28 -13.99 6.06
CA GLY A 33 -7.91 -14.96 5.15
C GLY A 33 -9.14 -14.45 4.39
N LEU A 34 -9.60 -13.22 4.64
CA LEU A 34 -10.67 -12.57 3.87
C LEU A 34 -10.10 -11.78 2.71
N SER A 35 -10.62 -11.99 1.50
CA SER A 35 -10.18 -11.27 0.30
C SER A 35 -10.89 -9.93 0.13
N PHE A 36 -10.11 -8.90 -0.20
CA PHE A 36 -10.57 -7.55 -0.51
C PHE A 36 -10.05 -7.13 -1.88
N SER A 37 -10.85 -6.30 -2.55
CA SER A 37 -10.51 -5.71 -3.85
C SER A 37 -10.66 -4.21 -3.78
N LEU A 38 -9.65 -3.50 -4.29
CA LEU A 38 -9.62 -2.06 -4.42
C LEU A 38 -9.38 -1.70 -5.89
N ALA A 39 -10.36 -1.06 -6.53
CA ALA A 39 -10.20 -0.48 -7.85
C ALA A 39 -9.65 0.95 -7.70
N ILE A 40 -8.41 1.17 -8.11
CA ILE A 40 -7.81 2.51 -8.11
C ILE A 40 -8.50 3.36 -9.20
N PRO A 41 -8.94 4.59 -8.91
CA PRO A 41 -9.47 5.46 -9.96
C PRO A 41 -8.42 5.65 -11.09
N PRO A 42 -8.83 5.62 -12.37
CA PRO A 42 -7.93 5.97 -13.45
C PRO A 42 -7.39 7.40 -13.30
N GLY A 43 -6.10 7.59 -13.58
CA GLY A 43 -5.44 8.86 -13.40
C GLY A 43 -3.94 8.78 -13.55
N LYS A 44 -3.32 9.95 -13.53
CA LYS A 44 -1.87 10.12 -13.40
C LYS A 44 -1.57 10.58 -11.99
N TYR A 45 -0.67 9.88 -11.31
CA TYR A 45 -0.38 10.14 -9.91
C TYR A 45 1.10 10.38 -9.70
N ASN A 46 1.43 11.48 -9.04
CA ASN A 46 2.80 11.84 -8.74
C ASN A 46 3.17 11.46 -7.31
N THR A 47 4.42 11.03 -7.15
CA THR A 47 5.06 10.86 -5.84
C THR A 47 6.21 11.84 -5.75
N SER A 48 6.19 12.70 -4.72
CA SER A 48 7.28 13.61 -4.40
C SER A 48 8.10 13.04 -3.25
N ARG A 49 9.30 12.58 -3.57
CA ARG A 49 10.24 12.10 -2.57
C ARG A 49 10.72 13.20 -1.62
N GLU A 50 10.93 14.41 -2.12
CA GLU A 50 11.38 15.55 -1.31
C GLU A 50 10.35 15.93 -0.24
N ARG A 51 9.07 15.80 -0.57
CA ARG A 51 7.95 16.11 0.35
C ARG A 51 7.46 14.90 1.13
N HIS A 52 7.91 13.70 0.77
CA HIS A 52 7.39 12.44 1.28
C HIS A 52 5.85 12.34 1.12
N GLU A 53 5.38 12.69 -0.07
CA GLU A 53 3.96 12.74 -0.43
C GLU A 53 3.70 11.94 -1.71
N SER A 54 2.57 11.24 -1.78
CA SER A 54 2.15 10.53 -2.99
C SER A 54 0.65 10.70 -3.21
N GLU A 55 0.27 11.25 -4.35
CA GLU A 55 -1.12 11.40 -4.78
C GLU A 55 -1.80 10.02 -4.88
N LEU A 56 -1.05 9.01 -5.36
CA LEU A 56 -1.52 7.63 -5.47
C LEU A 56 -1.88 7.07 -4.09
N VAL A 57 -0.98 7.18 -3.11
CA VAL A 57 -1.21 6.68 -1.74
C VAL A 57 -2.43 7.37 -1.12
N GLN A 58 -2.57 8.69 -1.29
CA GLN A 58 -3.72 9.44 -0.77
C GLN A 58 -5.04 8.94 -1.37
N VAL A 59 -5.08 8.74 -2.69
CA VAL A 59 -6.26 8.22 -3.38
C VAL A 59 -6.58 6.79 -2.97
N MET A 60 -5.58 5.91 -2.86
CA MET A 60 -5.78 4.53 -2.39
C MET A 60 -6.34 4.49 -0.97
N THR A 61 -5.79 5.28 -0.04
CA THR A 61 -6.29 5.37 1.34
C THR A 61 -7.72 5.90 1.38
N LYS A 62 -8.05 6.92 0.59
CA LYS A 62 -9.41 7.45 0.51
C LYS A 62 -10.39 6.40 -0.05
N THR A 63 -9.99 5.67 -1.08
CA THR A 63 -10.82 4.60 -1.67
C THR A 63 -11.04 3.46 -0.68
N ALA A 64 -10.00 3.05 0.05
CA ALA A 64 -10.10 2.03 1.09
C ALA A 64 -11.06 2.44 2.21
N ALA A 65 -10.95 3.68 2.68
CA ALA A 65 -11.85 4.23 3.68
C ALA A 65 -13.31 4.27 3.19
N ASN A 66 -13.55 4.70 1.95
CA ASN A 66 -14.89 4.72 1.36
C ASN A 66 -15.52 3.32 1.24
N LEU A 67 -14.69 2.29 1.08
CA LEU A 67 -15.09 0.88 1.03
C LEU A 67 -15.11 0.20 2.41
N ASN A 68 -14.79 0.93 3.49
CA ASN A 68 -14.63 0.39 4.85
C ASN A 68 -13.65 -0.79 4.93
N LEU A 69 -12.57 -0.75 4.14
CA LEU A 69 -11.52 -1.78 4.23
C LEU A 69 -10.75 -1.64 5.55
N PRO A 70 -10.27 -2.75 6.14
CA PRO A 70 -9.59 -2.73 7.43
C PRO A 70 -8.12 -2.27 7.34
N VAL A 71 -7.75 -1.56 6.26
CA VAL A 71 -6.38 -1.12 5.99
C VAL A 71 -6.32 0.32 5.52
N GLN A 72 -5.16 0.93 5.69
CA GLN A 72 -4.76 2.19 5.07
C GLN A 72 -3.47 2.00 4.29
N PHE A 73 -3.25 2.87 3.29
CA PHE A 73 -2.02 2.88 2.51
C PHE A 73 -1.12 4.01 3.00
N LYS A 74 0.20 3.74 3.04
CA LYS A 74 1.21 4.71 3.47
C LYS A 74 2.39 4.72 2.50
N LEU A 75 3.05 5.87 2.42
CA LEU A 75 4.34 6.00 1.75
C LEU A 75 5.44 5.59 2.72
N GLY A 76 6.15 4.53 2.40
CA GLY A 76 7.31 4.05 3.15
C GLY A 76 8.61 4.51 2.51
N GLY A 77 9.61 4.83 3.32
CA GLY A 77 10.99 5.00 2.85
C GLY A 77 11.84 3.80 3.23
N MET A 78 12.54 3.20 2.27
CA MET A 78 13.54 2.16 2.50
C MET A 78 14.94 2.66 2.18
N HIS A 79 15.92 2.19 2.95
CA HIS A 79 17.33 2.53 2.79
C HIS A 79 18.19 1.26 2.92
N TYR A 80 18.23 0.44 1.87
CA TYR A 80 19.13 -0.72 1.79
C TYR A 80 20.49 -0.28 1.22
N ASP A 81 20.55 0.04 -0.07
CA ASP A 81 21.74 0.59 -0.75
C ASP A 81 21.48 1.96 -1.38
N GLN A 82 20.22 2.23 -1.73
CA GLN A 82 19.70 3.51 -2.19
C GLN A 82 18.40 3.80 -1.44
N LYS A 83 18.02 5.08 -1.38
CA LYS A 83 16.75 5.53 -0.84
C LYS A 83 15.69 5.35 -1.92
N TYR A 84 14.64 4.59 -1.62
CA TYR A 84 13.46 4.43 -2.49
C TYR A 84 12.19 4.54 -1.67
N ASN A 85 11.15 5.12 -2.26
CA ASN A 85 9.81 5.14 -1.68
C ASN A 85 9.04 3.89 -2.09
N VAL A 86 8.22 3.34 -1.20
CA VAL A 86 7.40 2.16 -1.47
C VAL A 86 6.00 2.31 -0.92
N LEU A 87 5.09 1.49 -1.44
CA LEU A 87 3.76 1.35 -0.89
C LEU A 87 3.80 0.46 0.36
N ILE A 88 3.21 0.94 1.45
CA ILE A 88 2.93 0.15 2.65
C ILE A 88 1.42 -0.04 2.75
N VAL A 89 0.99 -1.26 3.03
CA VAL A 89 -0.37 -1.57 3.47
C VAL A 89 -0.33 -1.80 4.97
N GLU A 90 -1.09 -0.99 5.72
CA GLU A 90 -1.13 -1.05 7.18
C GLU A 90 -2.55 -1.37 7.67
N HIS A 91 -2.67 -2.37 8.54
CA HIS A 91 -3.93 -2.68 9.22
C HIS A 91 -4.34 -1.56 10.18
N LEU A 92 -5.63 -1.23 10.22
CA LEU A 92 -6.15 -0.14 11.06
C LEU A 92 -6.19 -0.50 12.55
N ASP A 93 -6.34 -1.78 12.89
CA ASP A 93 -6.16 -2.26 14.27
C ASP A 93 -4.67 -2.43 14.57
N ASN A 94 -4.25 -1.77 15.65
CA ASN A 94 -2.88 -1.72 16.18
C ASN A 94 -2.75 -2.38 17.57
N ARG A 95 -3.76 -3.16 17.97
CA ARG A 95 -3.82 -3.81 19.29
C ARG A 95 -3.31 -5.25 19.25
N GLN A 96 -3.36 -5.88 18.09
CA GLN A 96 -3.03 -7.28 17.87
C GLN A 96 -2.41 -7.51 16.49
N GLU A 97 -1.82 -8.68 16.31
CA GLU A 97 -1.26 -9.11 15.03
C GLU A 97 -2.39 -9.43 14.04
N HIS A 98 -2.13 -9.16 12.77
CA HIS A 98 -3.00 -9.48 11.65
C HIS A 98 -2.18 -10.09 10.52
N VAL A 99 -2.82 -10.86 9.66
CA VAL A 99 -2.16 -11.42 8.47
C VAL A 99 -2.56 -10.60 7.26
N LEU A 100 -1.57 -9.93 6.66
CA LEU A 100 -1.69 -9.24 5.38
C LEU A 100 -0.94 -10.03 4.32
N ASP A 101 -1.66 -10.60 3.35
CA ASP A 101 -1.06 -11.41 2.28
C ASP A 101 -1.88 -11.37 0.98
N GLY A 102 -1.56 -12.24 0.02
CA GLY A 102 -2.38 -12.45 -1.17
C GLY A 102 -2.42 -11.26 -2.14
N PHE A 103 -1.44 -10.36 -2.06
CA PHE A 103 -1.32 -9.19 -2.94
C PHE A 103 -1.25 -9.61 -4.40
N LYS A 104 -2.23 -9.18 -5.19
CA LYS A 104 -2.34 -9.51 -6.62
C LYS A 104 -3.17 -8.48 -7.38
N GLY A 105 -3.30 -8.69 -8.68
CA GLY A 105 -3.97 -7.76 -9.58
C GLY A 105 -2.97 -6.80 -10.21
N LYS A 106 -3.35 -6.26 -11.37
CA LYS A 106 -2.43 -5.51 -12.22
C LYS A 106 -1.87 -4.24 -11.56
N ALA A 107 -2.65 -3.58 -10.69
CA ALA A 107 -2.15 -2.44 -9.96
C ALA A 107 -1.13 -2.90 -8.91
N ALA A 108 -1.40 -3.98 -8.19
CA ALA A 108 -0.46 -4.52 -7.20
C ALA A 108 0.87 -4.93 -7.87
N GLU A 109 0.83 -5.58 -9.02
CA GLU A 109 2.04 -5.89 -9.81
C GLU A 109 2.82 -4.61 -10.19
N LEU A 110 2.11 -3.56 -10.58
CA LEU A 110 2.70 -2.30 -11.01
C LEU A 110 3.31 -1.47 -9.87
N ILE A 111 2.70 -1.46 -8.67
CA ILE A 111 3.02 -0.47 -7.62
C ILE A 111 3.43 -1.08 -6.27
N PHE A 112 3.26 -2.39 -6.08
CA PHE A 112 3.57 -3.09 -4.84
C PHE A 112 4.58 -4.23 -5.06
N GLY A 113 4.35 -5.08 -6.07
CA GLY A 113 5.16 -6.26 -6.36
C GLY A 113 5.04 -7.32 -5.27
N GLU A 114 6.19 -7.78 -4.77
CA GLU A 114 6.27 -8.78 -3.69
C GLU A 114 6.32 -8.13 -2.31
N VAL A 115 5.96 -8.89 -1.27
CA VAL A 115 6.12 -8.46 0.12
C VAL A 115 7.61 -8.50 0.50
N ARG A 116 8.21 -7.34 0.73
CA ARG A 116 9.59 -7.21 1.25
C ARG A 116 9.66 -7.44 2.75
N PHE A 117 8.72 -6.83 3.48
CA PHE A 117 8.65 -6.92 4.93
C PHE A 117 7.21 -7.11 5.37
N ASN A 118 7.05 -7.95 6.38
CA ASN A 118 5.79 -8.15 7.08
C ASN A 118 6.04 -7.91 8.57
N LEU A 119 5.66 -6.72 9.05
CA LEU A 119 6.06 -6.21 10.35
C LEU A 119 4.87 -6.18 11.29
N LEU A 120 5.06 -6.76 12.46
CA LEU A 120 4.10 -6.74 13.55
C LEU A 120 3.80 -5.30 14.02
N PRO A 121 2.63 -5.06 14.65
CA PRO A 121 2.33 -3.78 15.26
C PRO A 121 3.46 -3.26 16.16
N ARG A 122 3.84 -2.00 16.00
CA ARG A 122 4.98 -1.38 16.70
C ARG A 122 4.80 0.11 16.97
N ASP A 123 5.63 0.66 17.86
CA ASP A 123 5.68 2.09 18.20
C ASP A 123 6.54 2.94 17.24
#